data_AF-A0AAN9V4X7-F1
#
_entry.id   AF-A0AAN9V4X7-F1
#
_cell.length_a   1.000
_cell.length_b   1.000
_cell.length_c   1.000
_cell.angle_alpha   90.00
_cell.angle_beta   90.00
_cell.angle_gamma   90.00
#
_symmetry.space_group_name_H-M   'P 1'
#
loop_
_entity.id
_entity.type
_entity.pdbx_description
1 polymer ?
#
loop_
_entity_poly.entity_id
_entity_poly.type
_entity_poly.pdbx_seq_one_letter_code
_entity_poly.pdbx_strand_id
1 'polypeptide(L)'
;MYAGNKVPSKLRLLVPSIGNFFTRLPLEAAFKFQDRKRYISSRRFVPPSFNDVRLILNTAQLMAVCTKAHGHGSLRLATFDGDVTLYEDGRSLEPDNPVIPRMLSLLRKDVRIGIVTAAGYTTADRYYARLRGLLDAVAASGDLTPQQRKNVVIMGGEANYLFEFDAASPHLLSPVPMHRWLTPEMAAWSDAGIEALLDVAEAALRDCVKTMDLPATLMRKDRAVGIVPTSPHTRIARESLEETVLVVQKILEISLGKPEFVARIGGGGGGGAAGLPPFCAFNGGRDVFVDIGDKSWGVSVCQRWFGGGDDEMPISGDHTLHVGDQFLSAGSNDFKARAVGTTAWIANPSETVELLDELAEFMEKKIA
;
A
#
# COMPACT_ATOMS: atom_id res chain seq x y z
N MET A 1 9.20 -14.37 -11.03
CA MET A 1 9.44 -15.83 -11.06
C MET A 1 10.81 -16.09 -11.67
N TYR A 2 11.78 -16.62 -10.91
CA TYR A 2 12.90 -17.34 -11.52
C TYR A 2 12.40 -18.75 -11.84
N ALA A 3 12.02 -18.99 -13.10
CA ALA A 3 11.82 -20.34 -13.60
C ALA A 3 13.19 -21.05 -13.56
N GLY A 4 13.45 -21.88 -12.56
CA GLY A 4 14.72 -22.63 -12.52
C GLY A 4 15.05 -23.45 -11.28
N ASN A 5 14.59 -23.10 -10.08
CA ASN A 5 14.96 -23.87 -8.88
C ASN A 5 13.75 -24.58 -8.27
N LYS A 6 13.65 -25.90 -8.53
CA LYS A 6 12.70 -26.81 -7.89
C LYS A 6 12.97 -27.02 -6.39
N VAL A 7 14.11 -26.53 -5.89
CA VAL A 7 14.51 -26.62 -4.48
C VAL A 7 14.35 -25.25 -3.83
N PRO A 8 13.63 -25.12 -2.70
CA PRO A 8 13.54 -23.86 -1.97
C PRO A 8 14.93 -23.38 -1.56
N SER A 9 15.15 -22.06 -1.62
CA SER A 9 16.42 -21.48 -1.17
C SER A 9 16.65 -21.78 0.32
N LYS A 10 17.92 -21.83 0.75
CA LYS A 10 18.24 -22.00 2.18
C LYS A 10 17.55 -20.94 3.06
N LEU A 11 17.43 -19.71 2.56
CA LEU A 11 16.71 -18.65 3.26
C LEU A 11 15.22 -18.96 3.42
N ARG A 12 14.56 -19.49 2.38
CA ARG A 12 13.14 -19.91 2.45
C ARG A 12 12.93 -21.09 3.39
N LEU A 13 13.91 -21.97 3.55
CA LEU A 13 13.86 -23.05 4.54
C LEU A 13 13.99 -22.52 5.98
N LEU A 14 14.85 -21.53 6.21
CA LEU A 14 15.05 -20.91 7.53
C LEU A 14 13.91 -19.96 7.92
N VAL A 15 13.34 -19.26 6.94
CA VAL A 15 12.25 -18.30 7.13
C VAL A 15 11.15 -18.64 6.11
N PRO A 16 10.24 -19.59 6.41
CA PRO A 16 9.19 -20.02 5.47
C PRO A 16 8.26 -18.90 5.01
N SER A 17 8.10 -17.85 5.82
CA SER A 17 7.32 -16.66 5.52
C SER A 17 8.05 -15.60 4.68
N ILE A 18 9.31 -15.84 4.28
CA ILE A 18 10.10 -14.88 3.51
C ILE A 18 9.45 -14.63 2.14
N GLY A 19 9.20 -13.38 1.80
CA GLY A 19 8.62 -13.00 0.51
C GLY A 19 9.58 -13.19 -0.67
N ASN A 20 9.14 -12.74 -1.84
CA ASN A 20 10.00 -12.65 -3.02
C ASN A 20 10.97 -11.48 -2.87
N PHE A 21 12.21 -11.65 -3.32
CA PHE A 21 13.16 -10.55 -3.46
C PHE A 21 13.20 -10.14 -4.93
N PHE A 22 12.85 -8.90 -5.20
CA PHE A 22 12.89 -8.33 -6.56
C PHE A 22 14.30 -7.89 -6.95
N THR A 23 15.11 -7.54 -5.97
CA THR A 23 16.48 -7.05 -6.15
C THR A 23 17.46 -7.86 -5.30
N ARG A 24 18.76 -7.75 -5.61
CA ARG A 24 19.82 -8.23 -4.72
C ARG A 24 20.06 -7.18 -3.63
N LEU A 25 19.87 -7.56 -2.37
CA LEU A 25 20.02 -6.65 -1.23
C LEU A 25 21.50 -6.53 -0.80
N PRO A 26 22.14 -5.36 -0.91
CA PRO A 26 23.51 -5.14 -0.46
C PRO A 26 23.58 -4.94 1.06
N LEU A 27 23.22 -5.99 1.82
CA LEU A 27 23.02 -5.92 3.28
C LEU A 27 24.25 -5.42 4.04
N GLU A 28 25.46 -5.80 3.60
CA GLU A 28 26.71 -5.32 4.22
C GLU A 28 26.91 -3.80 4.01
N ALA A 29 26.70 -3.31 2.79
CA ALA A 29 26.83 -1.89 2.47
C ALA A 29 25.77 -1.06 3.21
N ALA A 30 24.54 -1.57 3.28
CA ALA A 30 23.45 -0.97 4.03
C ALA A 30 23.74 -0.91 5.54
N PHE A 31 24.27 -2.00 6.13
CA PHE A 31 24.72 -2.01 7.52
C PHE A 31 25.77 -0.94 7.76
N LYS A 32 26.85 -0.90 6.94
CA LYS A 32 27.91 0.10 7.07
C LYS A 32 27.39 1.54 6.93
N PHE A 33 26.41 1.76 6.06
CA PHE A 33 25.80 3.08 5.88
C PHE A 33 25.02 3.52 7.11
N GLN A 34 24.16 2.65 7.64
CA GLN A 34 23.39 2.95 8.85
C GLN A 34 24.27 3.02 10.09
N ASP A 35 25.31 2.19 10.20
CA ASP A 35 26.26 2.21 11.31
C ASP A 35 27.05 3.51 11.38
N ARG A 36 27.40 4.13 10.24
CA ARG A 36 28.04 5.46 10.23
C ARG A 36 27.15 6.58 10.76
N LYS A 37 25.83 6.44 10.64
CA LYS A 37 24.86 7.44 11.12
C LYS A 37 24.47 7.22 12.57
N ARG A 38 24.27 5.95 12.94
CA ARG A 38 23.62 5.54 14.19
C ARG A 38 24.57 4.84 15.18
N TYR A 39 25.81 4.59 14.78
CA TYR A 39 26.86 3.96 15.60
C TYR A 39 26.39 2.65 16.26
N ILE A 40 25.61 1.86 15.50
CA ILE A 40 24.94 0.62 15.92
C ILE A 40 25.94 -0.33 16.57
N SER A 41 27.10 -0.52 15.94
CA SER A 41 28.19 -1.42 16.33
C SER A 41 29.05 -0.91 17.48
N SER A 42 29.00 0.40 17.75
CA SER A 42 29.81 1.04 18.79
C SER A 42 29.14 1.02 20.17
N ARG A 43 27.87 0.60 20.25
CA ARG A 43 27.14 0.47 21.52
C ARG A 43 27.72 -0.67 22.35
N ARG A 44 27.96 -0.40 23.65
CA ARG A 44 28.55 -1.39 24.57
C ARG A 44 27.53 -2.26 25.31
N PHE A 45 26.35 -1.71 25.59
CA PHE A 45 25.36 -2.34 26.48
C PHE A 45 24.01 -2.60 25.80
N VAL A 46 23.77 -2.00 24.64
CA VAL A 46 22.51 -2.12 23.90
C VAL A 46 22.81 -2.75 22.55
N PRO A 47 22.33 -3.98 22.29
CA PRO A 47 22.51 -4.64 21.00
C PRO A 47 21.67 -3.96 19.89
N PRO A 48 21.90 -4.29 18.61
CA PRO A 48 21.01 -3.90 17.53
C PRO A 48 19.55 -4.25 17.84
N SER A 49 18.69 -3.24 17.78
CA SER A 49 17.25 -3.36 18.00
C SER A 49 16.52 -3.81 16.73
N PHE A 50 15.24 -4.14 16.86
CA PHE A 50 14.35 -4.36 15.72
C PHE A 50 14.36 -3.18 14.75
N ASN A 51 14.28 -1.95 15.27
CA ASN A 51 14.28 -0.74 14.44
C ASN A 51 15.62 -0.53 13.72
N ASP A 52 16.75 -0.88 14.34
CA ASP A 52 18.05 -0.83 13.66
C ASP A 52 18.06 -1.76 12.43
N VAL A 53 17.61 -3.00 12.60
CA VAL A 53 17.52 -3.98 11.50
C VAL A 53 16.55 -3.52 10.42
N ARG A 54 15.38 -2.98 10.80
CA ARG A 54 14.38 -2.42 9.88
C ARG A 54 14.97 -1.31 9.01
N LEU A 55 15.68 -0.36 9.61
CA LEU A 55 16.31 0.75 8.88
C LEU A 55 17.46 0.27 7.98
N ILE A 56 18.24 -0.72 8.40
CA ILE A 56 19.24 -1.37 7.55
C ILE A 56 18.59 -2.03 6.33
N LEU A 57 17.47 -2.74 6.51
CA LEU A 57 16.74 -3.37 5.41
C LEU A 57 16.10 -2.34 4.47
N ASN A 58 15.55 -1.25 4.99
CA ASN A 58 15.07 -0.13 4.17
C ASN A 58 16.22 0.41 3.30
N THR A 59 17.36 0.72 3.91
CA THR A 59 18.56 1.22 3.20
C THR A 59 19.02 0.25 2.13
N ALA A 60 19.05 -1.07 2.41
CA ALA A 60 19.43 -2.07 1.43
C ALA A 60 18.49 -2.07 0.22
N GLN A 61 17.18 -1.90 0.45
CA GLN A 61 16.22 -1.79 -0.64
C GLN A 61 16.41 -0.51 -1.45
N LEU A 62 16.61 0.65 -0.81
CA LEU A 62 16.89 1.92 -1.50
C LEU A 62 18.15 1.82 -2.38
N MET A 63 19.24 1.30 -1.83
CA MET A 63 20.47 1.05 -2.58
C MET A 63 20.18 0.14 -3.78
N ALA A 64 19.46 -0.96 -3.58
CA ALA A 64 19.21 -1.94 -4.61
C ALA A 64 18.34 -1.41 -5.77
N VAL A 65 17.28 -0.64 -5.48
CA VAL A 65 16.41 -0.05 -6.53
C VAL A 65 17.05 1.12 -7.28
N CYS A 66 18.06 1.77 -6.67
CA CYS A 66 18.81 2.86 -7.31
C CYS A 66 20.03 2.40 -8.11
N THR A 67 20.56 1.19 -7.86
CA THR A 67 21.83 0.76 -8.44
C THR A 67 21.66 0.11 -9.82
N LYS A 68 22.16 0.77 -10.87
CA LYS A 68 22.16 0.28 -12.27
C LYS A 68 22.99 -0.99 -12.53
N ALA A 69 23.75 -1.47 -11.56
CA ALA A 69 24.84 -2.46 -11.72
C ALA A 69 24.41 -3.85 -12.26
N HIS A 70 23.12 -4.14 -12.38
CA HIS A 70 22.63 -5.44 -12.89
C HIS A 70 21.71 -5.32 -14.12
N GLY A 71 21.84 -4.24 -14.91
CA GLY A 71 21.19 -4.10 -16.22
C GLY A 71 19.83 -3.41 -16.21
N HIS A 72 19.16 -3.30 -15.05
CA HIS A 72 17.82 -2.72 -14.92
C HIS A 72 17.63 -1.91 -13.61
N GLY A 73 18.61 -1.11 -13.17
CA GLY A 73 18.55 -0.48 -11.83
C GLY A 73 18.22 1.01 -11.80
N SER A 74 16.94 1.37 -11.87
CA SER A 74 16.49 2.72 -11.51
C SER A 74 15.04 2.69 -11.05
N LEU A 75 14.75 3.33 -9.91
CA LEU A 75 13.38 3.54 -9.45
C LEU A 75 12.53 4.21 -10.55
N ARG A 76 11.41 3.59 -10.94
CA ARG A 76 10.44 4.16 -11.91
C ARG A 76 9.13 4.52 -11.24
N LEU A 77 8.75 3.81 -10.19
CA LEU A 77 7.51 4.01 -9.45
C LEU A 77 7.79 4.00 -7.95
N ALA A 78 7.44 5.09 -7.26
CA ALA A 78 7.32 5.15 -5.82
C ALA A 78 5.83 5.14 -5.46
N THR A 79 5.41 4.23 -4.59
CA THR A 79 4.07 4.26 -4.02
C THR A 79 4.14 4.53 -2.53
N PHE A 80 3.16 5.26 -2.02
CA PHE A 80 3.12 5.68 -0.62
C PHE A 80 1.77 5.33 -0.04
N ASP A 81 1.77 4.78 1.16
CA ASP A 81 0.59 4.80 1.99
C ASP A 81 0.25 6.23 2.43
N GLY A 82 -1.00 6.46 2.83
CA GLY A 82 -1.46 7.74 3.36
C GLY A 82 -1.13 7.90 4.84
N ASP A 83 -2.02 7.40 5.70
CA ASP A 83 -1.96 7.55 7.15
C ASP A 83 -0.67 6.96 7.74
N VAL A 84 -0.08 7.68 8.70
CA VAL A 84 1.18 7.34 9.39
C VAL A 84 2.42 7.28 8.49
N THR A 85 2.23 7.50 7.19
CA THR A 85 3.28 7.51 6.17
C THR A 85 3.59 8.90 5.63
N LEU A 86 2.59 9.58 5.09
CA LEU A 86 2.74 10.94 4.57
C LEU A 86 2.37 12.00 5.60
N TYR A 87 1.45 11.66 6.49
CA TYR A 87 0.92 12.52 7.55
C TYR A 87 0.52 11.68 8.77
N GLU A 88 0.39 12.32 9.92
CA GLU A 88 -0.10 11.65 11.13
C GLU A 88 -1.52 11.09 10.93
N ASP A 89 -1.87 10.05 11.69
CA ASP A 89 -3.16 9.38 11.60
C ASP A 89 -4.35 10.37 11.65
N GLY A 90 -5.21 10.30 10.64
CA GLY A 90 -6.40 11.14 10.50
C GLY A 90 -6.11 12.61 10.15
N ARG A 91 -4.86 12.97 9.87
CA ARG A 91 -4.47 14.31 9.38
C ARG A 91 -4.44 14.37 7.85
N SER A 92 -4.03 15.52 7.34
CA SER A 92 -3.90 15.81 5.92
C SER A 92 -2.46 16.25 5.61
N LEU A 93 -2.06 16.09 4.36
CA LEU A 93 -0.79 16.57 3.83
C LEU A 93 -0.87 18.09 3.60
N GLU A 94 -0.42 18.86 4.56
CA GLU A 94 -0.42 20.33 4.49
C GLU A 94 0.76 20.88 3.66
N PRO A 95 0.64 22.09 3.07
CA PRO A 95 1.66 22.66 2.17
C PRO A 95 3.07 22.79 2.75
N ASP A 96 3.21 22.93 4.06
CA ASP A 96 4.48 23.04 4.78
C ASP A 96 5.12 21.68 5.12
N ASN A 97 4.47 20.56 4.77
CA ASN A 97 4.97 19.24 5.08
C ASN A 97 6.30 18.96 4.33
N PRO A 98 7.37 18.55 5.05
CA PRO A 98 8.70 18.37 4.48
C PRO A 98 8.80 17.27 3.42
N VAL A 99 7.83 16.35 3.35
CA VAL A 99 7.78 15.29 2.33
C VAL A 99 7.51 15.86 0.93
N ILE A 100 6.70 16.92 0.81
CA ILE A 100 6.29 17.49 -0.48
C ILE A 100 7.48 17.85 -1.38
N PRO A 101 8.48 18.65 -0.95
CA PRO A 101 9.61 18.97 -1.82
C PRO A 101 10.41 17.74 -2.28
N ARG A 102 10.44 16.65 -1.48
CA ARG A 102 11.07 15.38 -1.88
C ARG A 102 10.25 14.65 -2.94
N MET A 103 8.93 14.62 -2.80
CA MET A 103 8.04 14.05 -3.82
C MET A 103 8.14 14.82 -5.14
N LEU A 104 8.19 16.16 -5.10
CA LEU A 104 8.45 16.96 -6.30
C LEU A 104 9.82 16.66 -6.92
N SER A 105 10.85 16.39 -6.11
CA SER A 105 12.17 15.97 -6.61
C SER A 105 12.12 14.62 -7.36
N LEU A 106 11.33 13.67 -6.86
CA LEU A 106 11.07 12.40 -7.56
C LEU A 106 10.37 12.63 -8.91
N LEU A 107 9.32 13.46 -8.95
CA LEU A 107 8.61 13.79 -10.18
C LEU A 107 9.52 14.47 -11.22
N ARG A 108 10.40 15.39 -10.79
CA ARG A 108 11.42 16.02 -11.66
C ARG A 108 12.39 15.01 -12.28
N LYS A 109 12.62 13.88 -11.60
CA LYS A 109 13.46 12.75 -12.07
C LYS A 109 12.63 11.70 -12.84
N ASP A 110 11.41 12.04 -13.25
CA ASP A 110 10.46 11.17 -13.94
C ASP A 110 10.09 9.90 -13.14
N VAL A 111 10.22 9.92 -11.82
CA VAL A 111 9.65 8.84 -10.98
C VAL A 111 8.16 9.07 -10.86
N ARG A 112 7.37 8.02 -11.13
CA ARG A 112 5.91 8.05 -10.96
C ARG A 112 5.55 7.86 -9.50
N ILE A 113 4.47 8.51 -9.07
CA ILE A 113 3.99 8.50 -7.70
C ILE A 113 2.56 7.93 -7.67
N GLY A 114 2.36 6.89 -6.89
CA GLY A 114 1.02 6.39 -6.55
C GLY A 114 0.76 6.54 -5.05
N ILE A 115 -0.30 7.25 -4.65
CA ILE A 115 -0.73 7.28 -3.25
C ILE A 115 -1.77 6.18 -3.07
N VAL A 116 -1.44 5.11 -2.34
CA VAL A 116 -2.30 3.94 -2.15
C VAL A 116 -2.84 3.96 -0.72
N THR A 117 -4.12 4.25 -0.54
CA THR A 117 -4.71 4.49 0.79
C THR A 117 -5.94 3.62 1.04
N ALA A 118 -6.10 3.17 2.28
CA ALA A 118 -7.30 2.49 2.76
C ALA A 118 -8.54 3.40 2.76
N ALA A 119 -8.36 4.73 2.75
CA ALA A 119 -9.48 5.66 2.63
C ALA A 119 -10.18 5.48 1.27
N GLY A 120 -11.39 4.91 1.28
CA GLY A 120 -12.23 4.69 0.09
C GLY A 120 -13.36 5.72 -0.01
N TYR A 121 -13.11 6.84 -0.70
CA TYR A 121 -14.11 7.83 -1.09
C TYR A 121 -14.45 7.68 -2.57
N THR A 122 -15.71 7.93 -2.93
CA THR A 122 -16.16 7.87 -4.33
C THR A 122 -15.92 9.19 -5.07
N THR A 123 -15.54 10.25 -4.35
CA THR A 123 -15.42 11.63 -4.87
C THR A 123 -14.05 12.24 -4.60
N ALA A 124 -13.62 13.12 -5.50
CA ALA A 124 -12.29 13.73 -5.49
C ALA A 124 -12.06 14.74 -4.35
N ASP A 125 -13.11 15.43 -3.89
CA ASP A 125 -13.06 16.48 -2.86
C ASP A 125 -12.42 16.00 -1.55
N ARG A 126 -12.73 14.76 -1.13
CA ARG A 126 -12.20 14.18 0.10
C ARG A 126 -10.74 13.78 -0.03
N TYR A 127 -10.33 13.23 -1.17
CA TYR A 127 -8.92 12.97 -1.44
C TYR A 127 -8.12 14.27 -1.51
N TYR A 128 -8.66 15.29 -2.17
CA TYR A 128 -8.06 16.61 -2.20
C TYR A 128 -7.90 17.19 -0.79
N ALA A 129 -8.93 17.12 0.06
CA ALA A 129 -8.82 17.60 1.43
C ALA A 129 -7.65 16.95 2.20
N ARG A 130 -7.41 15.65 1.97
CA ARG A 130 -6.30 14.89 2.59
C ARG A 130 -4.93 15.16 1.94
N LEU A 131 -4.89 15.53 0.66
CA LEU A 131 -3.65 15.59 -0.14
C LEU A 131 -3.35 16.98 -0.73
N ARG A 132 -4.10 18.02 -0.33
CA ARG A 132 -4.05 19.36 -0.93
C ARG A 132 -2.62 19.92 -1.04
N GLY A 133 -1.78 19.74 -0.02
CA GLY A 133 -0.42 20.25 -0.01
C GLY A 133 0.42 19.70 -1.17
N LEU A 134 0.29 18.41 -1.48
CA LEU A 134 0.98 17.82 -2.63
C LEU A 134 0.34 18.24 -3.95
N LEU A 135 -0.99 18.16 -4.06
CA LEU A 135 -1.71 18.44 -5.31
C LEU A 135 -1.52 19.90 -5.75
N ASP A 136 -1.68 20.84 -4.82
CA ASP A 136 -1.46 22.26 -5.06
C ASP A 136 0.00 22.54 -5.42
N ALA A 137 0.95 21.87 -4.77
CA ALA A 137 2.37 22.02 -5.08
C ALA A 137 2.73 21.48 -6.48
N VAL A 138 2.12 20.37 -6.92
CA VAL A 138 2.27 19.86 -8.29
C VAL A 138 1.65 20.83 -9.30
N ALA A 139 0.47 21.38 -9.00
CA ALA A 139 -0.20 22.36 -9.86
C ALA A 139 0.55 23.69 -9.97
N ALA A 140 1.13 24.17 -8.87
CA ALA A 140 1.86 25.44 -8.82
C ALA A 140 3.31 25.34 -9.31
N SER A 141 3.88 24.12 -9.45
CA SER A 141 5.30 23.95 -9.77
C SER A 141 5.67 24.45 -11.17
N GLY A 142 6.46 25.53 -11.26
CA GLY A 142 7.01 26.02 -12.54
C GLY A 142 8.04 25.08 -13.18
N ASP A 143 8.60 24.13 -12.43
CA ASP A 143 9.70 23.28 -12.88
C ASP A 143 9.25 21.91 -13.40
N LEU A 144 7.99 21.51 -13.13
CA LEU A 144 7.46 20.23 -13.61
C LEU A 144 6.87 20.40 -15.00
N THR A 145 7.31 19.53 -15.93
CA THR A 145 6.69 19.46 -17.26
C THR A 145 5.23 19.00 -17.17
N PRO A 146 4.39 19.30 -18.19
CA PRO A 146 3.01 18.80 -18.22
C PRO A 146 2.90 17.27 -18.08
N GLN A 147 3.88 16.53 -18.60
CA GLN A 147 3.94 15.08 -18.47
C GLN A 147 4.30 14.65 -17.05
N GLN A 148 5.26 15.30 -16.41
CA GLN A 148 5.66 14.98 -15.03
C GLN A 148 4.54 15.26 -14.02
N ARG A 149 3.69 16.26 -14.25
CA ARG A 149 2.51 16.51 -13.41
C ARG A 149 1.50 15.36 -13.46
N LYS A 150 1.40 14.67 -14.60
CA LYS A 150 0.54 13.49 -14.78
C LYS A 150 1.12 12.21 -14.17
N ASN A 151 2.36 12.25 -13.66
CA ASN A 151 2.99 11.12 -12.99
C ASN A 151 2.52 10.95 -11.53
N VAL A 152 1.32 11.44 -11.18
CA VAL A 152 0.70 11.30 -9.85
C VAL A 152 -0.70 10.70 -10.02
N VAL A 153 -0.96 9.61 -9.30
CA VAL A 153 -2.29 9.02 -9.16
C VAL A 153 -2.62 8.70 -7.70
N ILE A 154 -3.90 8.73 -7.36
CA ILE A 154 -4.41 8.31 -6.06
C ILE A 154 -5.19 7.01 -6.26
N MET A 155 -4.79 5.96 -5.55
CA MET A 155 -5.51 4.71 -5.44
C MET A 155 -6.18 4.63 -4.06
N GLY A 156 -7.48 4.80 -4.06
CA GLY A 156 -8.32 4.83 -2.87
C GLY A 156 -9.05 3.54 -2.58
N GLY A 157 -9.39 3.32 -1.31
CA GLY A 157 -10.04 2.09 -0.83
C GLY A 157 -9.18 0.86 -1.15
N GLU A 158 -7.88 0.99 -0.95
CA GLU A 158 -6.81 0.04 -1.28
C GLU A 158 -6.61 -0.22 -2.78
N ALA A 159 -7.67 -0.61 -3.49
CA ALA A 159 -7.65 -0.96 -4.91
C ALA A 159 -9.01 -0.71 -5.59
N ASN A 160 -9.80 0.26 -5.10
CA ASN A 160 -11.21 0.40 -5.48
C ASN A 160 -11.51 1.68 -6.30
N TYR A 161 -10.75 2.75 -6.11
CA TYR A 161 -10.98 4.02 -6.80
C TYR A 161 -9.67 4.62 -7.30
N LEU A 162 -9.52 4.80 -8.61
CA LEU A 162 -8.36 5.49 -9.19
C LEU A 162 -8.72 6.93 -9.56
N PHE A 163 -7.87 7.86 -9.15
CA PHE A 163 -7.92 9.26 -9.56
C PHE A 163 -6.60 9.67 -10.20
N GLU A 164 -6.69 10.38 -11.33
CA GLU A 164 -5.54 10.98 -11.99
C GLU A 164 -5.45 12.47 -11.67
N PHE A 165 -4.24 13.01 -11.63
CA PHE A 165 -4.04 14.44 -11.50
C PHE A 165 -4.59 15.18 -12.72
N ASP A 166 -5.48 16.14 -12.48
CA ASP A 166 -6.11 16.97 -13.51
C ASP A 166 -6.20 18.42 -13.06
N ALA A 167 -5.27 19.24 -13.56
CA ALA A 167 -5.18 20.67 -13.23
C ALA A 167 -6.40 21.50 -13.64
N ALA A 168 -7.27 20.99 -14.52
CA ALA A 168 -8.50 21.68 -14.92
C ALA A 168 -9.69 21.35 -14.00
N SER A 169 -9.60 20.29 -13.20
CA SER A 169 -10.66 19.88 -12.29
C SER A 169 -10.68 20.72 -11.00
N PRO A 170 -11.86 20.95 -10.36
CA PRO A 170 -11.97 21.77 -9.15
C PRO A 170 -11.12 21.29 -7.95
N HIS A 171 -10.76 20.00 -7.94
CA HIS A 171 -10.04 19.35 -6.84
C HIS A 171 -8.69 18.76 -7.30
N LEU A 172 -8.20 19.20 -8.47
CA LEU A 172 -6.96 18.73 -9.09
C LEU A 172 -6.90 17.21 -9.35
N LEU A 173 -8.05 16.54 -9.28
CA LEU A 173 -8.23 15.10 -9.40
C LEU A 173 -9.49 14.80 -10.21
N SER A 174 -9.32 13.93 -11.20
CA SER A 174 -10.42 13.40 -12.02
C SER A 174 -10.54 11.88 -11.80
N PRO A 175 -11.76 11.35 -11.53
CA PRO A 175 -11.96 9.92 -11.35
C PRO A 175 -11.73 9.18 -12.67
N VAL A 176 -11.04 8.05 -12.61
CA VAL A 176 -10.80 7.18 -13.77
C VAL A 176 -11.80 6.02 -13.74
N PRO A 177 -12.61 5.82 -14.81
CA PRO A 177 -13.53 4.69 -14.90
C PRO A 177 -12.83 3.34 -14.71
N MET A 178 -13.43 2.44 -13.92
CA MET A 178 -12.84 1.14 -13.53
C MET A 178 -12.28 0.33 -14.70
N HIS A 179 -13.04 0.22 -15.80
CA HIS A 179 -12.64 -0.56 -16.98
C HIS A 179 -11.30 -0.12 -17.61
N ARG A 180 -10.79 1.09 -17.30
CA ARG A 180 -9.51 1.59 -17.81
C ARG A 180 -8.30 1.15 -16.99
N TRP A 181 -8.48 0.64 -15.77
CA TRP A 181 -7.37 0.41 -14.85
C TRP A 181 -7.40 -0.91 -14.09
N LEU A 182 -8.54 -1.63 -14.07
CA LEU A 182 -8.58 -2.97 -13.50
C LEU A 182 -7.52 -3.86 -14.15
N THR A 183 -6.82 -4.66 -13.34
CA THR A 183 -5.98 -5.72 -13.91
C THR A 183 -6.88 -6.84 -14.49
N PRO A 184 -6.36 -7.69 -15.40
CA PRO A 184 -7.14 -8.82 -15.93
C PRO A 184 -7.71 -9.73 -14.83
N GLU A 185 -6.96 -9.95 -13.76
CA GLU A 185 -7.40 -10.73 -12.60
C GLU A 185 -8.51 -10.02 -11.83
N MET A 186 -8.41 -8.70 -11.64
CA MET A 186 -9.46 -7.92 -10.98
C MET A 186 -10.77 -7.93 -11.79
N ALA A 187 -10.65 -7.80 -13.11
CA ALA A 187 -11.80 -7.85 -14.02
C ALA A 187 -12.46 -9.24 -14.08
N ALA A 188 -11.73 -10.30 -13.71
CA ALA A 188 -12.25 -11.66 -13.64
C ALA A 188 -12.97 -11.97 -12.31
N TRP A 189 -12.93 -11.07 -11.32
CA TRP A 189 -13.70 -11.23 -10.09
C TRP A 189 -15.19 -11.11 -10.37
N SER A 190 -15.96 -12.10 -9.93
CA SER A 190 -17.41 -12.10 -10.15
C SER A 190 -18.13 -11.15 -9.19
N ASP A 191 -19.11 -10.41 -9.70
CA ASP A 191 -19.97 -9.56 -8.87
C ASP A 191 -20.68 -10.38 -7.78
N ALA A 192 -21.14 -11.59 -8.11
CA ALA A 192 -21.73 -12.52 -7.16
C ALA A 192 -20.75 -12.93 -6.04
N GLY A 193 -19.46 -13.11 -6.36
CA GLY A 193 -18.42 -13.41 -5.39
C GLY A 193 -18.09 -12.23 -4.49
N ILE A 194 -18.08 -11.01 -5.03
CA ILE A 194 -17.92 -9.76 -4.27
C ILE A 194 -19.07 -9.59 -3.28
N GLU A 195 -20.31 -9.64 -3.75
CA GLU A 195 -21.50 -9.48 -2.89
C GLU A 195 -21.54 -10.56 -1.80
N ALA A 196 -21.29 -11.83 -2.17
CA ALA A 196 -21.28 -12.93 -1.22
C ALA A 196 -20.22 -12.76 -0.11
N LEU A 197 -19.04 -12.22 -0.43
CA LEU A 197 -18.00 -11.95 0.55
C LEU A 197 -18.41 -10.82 1.48
N LEU A 198 -18.87 -9.71 0.91
CA LEU A 198 -19.29 -8.54 1.68
C LEU A 198 -20.51 -8.85 2.57
N ASP A 199 -21.41 -9.74 2.16
CA ASP A 199 -22.53 -10.20 2.99
C ASP A 199 -22.08 -10.95 4.24
N VAL A 200 -21.07 -11.81 4.10
CA VAL A 200 -20.46 -12.51 5.26
C VAL A 200 -19.77 -11.51 6.18
N ALA A 201 -19.03 -10.55 5.60
CA ALA A 201 -18.37 -9.50 6.37
C ALA A 201 -19.37 -8.62 7.11
N GLU A 202 -20.47 -8.22 6.45
CA GLU A 202 -21.53 -7.41 7.05
C GLU A 202 -22.21 -8.12 8.20
N ALA A 203 -22.54 -9.41 8.03
CA ALA A 203 -23.13 -10.22 9.09
C ALA A 203 -22.19 -10.32 10.31
N ALA A 204 -20.90 -10.59 10.07
CA ALA A 204 -19.89 -10.64 11.13
C ALA A 204 -19.76 -9.30 11.86
N LEU A 205 -19.68 -8.19 11.13
CA LEU A 205 -19.63 -6.84 11.70
C LEU A 205 -20.88 -6.52 12.54
N ARG A 206 -22.06 -6.90 12.04
CA ARG A 206 -23.33 -6.71 12.76
C ARG A 206 -23.33 -7.48 14.09
N ASP A 207 -22.83 -8.70 14.08
CA ASP A 207 -22.71 -9.52 15.28
C ASP A 207 -21.70 -8.93 16.27
N CYS A 208 -20.55 -8.42 15.80
CA CYS A 208 -19.59 -7.70 16.64
C CYS A 208 -20.21 -6.46 17.30
N VAL A 209 -20.92 -5.62 16.52
CA VAL A 209 -21.60 -4.43 17.02
C VAL A 209 -22.60 -4.79 18.11
N LYS A 210 -23.41 -5.82 17.90
CA LYS A 210 -24.40 -6.27 18.89
C LYS A 210 -23.75 -6.90 20.13
N THR A 211 -22.73 -7.74 19.95
CA THR A 211 -22.13 -8.53 21.03
C THR A 211 -21.31 -7.67 21.98
N MET A 212 -20.59 -6.68 21.44
CA MET A 212 -19.77 -5.75 22.23
C MET A 212 -20.50 -4.43 22.54
N ASP A 213 -21.78 -4.30 22.18
CA ASP A 213 -22.58 -3.07 22.31
C ASP A 213 -21.84 -1.83 21.78
N LEU A 214 -21.24 -1.96 20.59
CA LEU A 214 -20.43 -0.89 20.02
C LEU A 214 -21.33 0.28 19.60
N PRO A 215 -20.95 1.54 19.90
CA PRO A 215 -21.69 2.72 19.45
C PRO A 215 -21.37 3.04 17.99
N ALA A 216 -21.61 2.08 17.10
CA ALA A 216 -21.26 2.09 15.68
C ALA A 216 -22.47 1.77 14.78
N THR A 217 -22.39 2.21 13.53
CA THR A 217 -23.37 1.93 12.48
C THR A 217 -22.67 1.27 11.31
N LEU A 218 -23.36 0.33 10.66
CA LEU A 218 -22.86 -0.33 9.45
C LEU A 218 -22.89 0.61 8.25
N MET A 219 -21.87 0.51 7.40
CA MET A 219 -21.75 1.22 6.14
C MET A 219 -21.34 0.24 5.04
N ARG A 220 -22.21 0.03 4.06
CA ARG A 220 -21.95 -0.79 2.87
C ARG A 220 -21.66 0.11 1.67
N LYS A 221 -20.66 -0.25 0.88
CA LYS A 221 -20.27 0.34 -0.41
C LYS A 221 -20.18 -0.77 -1.45
N ASP A 222 -20.01 -0.41 -2.71
CA ASP A 222 -19.95 -1.36 -3.84
C ASP A 222 -18.86 -2.43 -3.67
N ARG A 223 -17.74 -2.08 -3.03
CA ARG A 223 -16.56 -2.95 -2.88
C ARG A 223 -15.98 -2.94 -1.47
N ALA A 224 -16.78 -2.55 -0.49
CA ALA A 224 -16.36 -2.50 0.90
C ALA A 224 -17.55 -2.53 1.86
N VAL A 225 -17.34 -3.03 3.07
CA VAL A 225 -18.31 -2.92 4.17
C VAL A 225 -17.58 -2.68 5.48
N GLY A 226 -18.15 -1.84 6.34
CA GLY A 226 -17.50 -1.47 7.59
C GLY A 226 -18.46 -0.98 8.65
N ILE A 227 -17.90 -0.62 9.81
CA ILE A 227 -18.59 0.04 10.90
C ILE A 227 -17.96 1.40 11.15
N VAL A 228 -18.79 2.44 11.28
CA VAL A 228 -18.36 3.80 11.62
C VAL A 228 -19.01 4.24 12.93
N PRO A 229 -18.38 5.11 13.73
CA PRO A 229 -18.99 5.63 14.95
C PRO A 229 -20.34 6.29 14.67
N THR A 230 -21.33 6.06 15.54
CA THR A 230 -22.68 6.65 15.49
C THR A 230 -22.70 8.18 15.45
N SER A 231 -21.64 8.81 15.98
CA SER A 231 -21.44 10.26 15.96
C SER A 231 -19.97 10.58 15.74
N PRO A 232 -19.64 11.71 15.07
CA PRO A 232 -18.25 12.17 14.90
C PRO A 232 -17.49 12.39 16.21
N HIS A 233 -18.19 12.57 17.34
CA HIS A 233 -17.60 12.77 18.65
C HIS A 233 -17.36 11.46 19.41
N THR A 234 -18.03 10.38 19.01
CA THR A 234 -17.85 9.05 19.61
C THR A 234 -16.46 8.50 19.30
N ARG A 235 -15.87 7.83 20.29
CA ARG A 235 -14.63 7.07 20.15
C ARG A 235 -14.89 5.64 20.60
N ILE A 236 -14.61 4.69 19.72
CA ILE A 236 -14.61 3.27 20.04
C ILE A 236 -13.20 2.94 20.53
N ALA A 237 -13.08 2.13 21.59
CA ALA A 237 -11.78 1.72 22.11
C ALA A 237 -11.01 0.97 21.02
N ARG A 238 -9.70 1.21 20.93
CA ARG A 238 -8.85 0.60 19.90
C ARG A 238 -8.93 -0.92 19.97
N GLU A 239 -8.90 -1.47 21.18
CA GLU A 239 -8.99 -2.89 21.47
C GLU A 239 -10.28 -3.51 20.90
N SER A 240 -11.40 -2.80 20.97
CA SER A 240 -12.67 -3.25 20.38
C SER A 240 -12.65 -3.22 18.86
N LEU A 241 -11.96 -2.24 18.24
CA LEU A 241 -11.77 -2.19 16.79
C LEU A 241 -10.86 -3.35 16.32
N GLU A 242 -9.75 -3.60 17.03
CA GLU A 242 -8.84 -4.73 16.73
C GLU A 242 -9.55 -6.08 16.88
N GLU A 243 -10.33 -6.28 17.96
CA GLU A 243 -11.13 -7.49 18.16
C GLU A 243 -12.13 -7.68 17.00
N THR A 244 -12.81 -6.61 16.59
CA THR A 244 -13.75 -6.64 15.45
C THR A 244 -13.04 -7.08 14.17
N VAL A 245 -11.85 -6.53 13.87
CA VAL A 245 -11.06 -6.92 12.70
C VAL A 245 -10.70 -8.40 12.74
N LEU A 246 -10.17 -8.87 13.87
CA LEU A 246 -9.74 -10.27 14.03
C LEU A 246 -10.91 -11.25 13.89
N VAL A 247 -12.06 -10.93 14.48
CA VAL A 247 -13.28 -11.75 14.38
C VAL A 247 -13.78 -11.81 12.93
N VAL A 248 -13.91 -10.66 12.28
CA VAL A 248 -14.41 -10.58 10.89
C VAL A 248 -13.46 -11.30 9.93
N GLN A 249 -12.15 -11.07 10.07
CA GLN A 249 -11.14 -11.78 9.28
C GLN A 249 -11.26 -13.28 9.47
N LYS A 250 -11.39 -13.77 10.71
CA LYS A 250 -11.47 -15.20 10.97
C LYS A 250 -12.74 -15.83 10.42
N ILE A 251 -13.87 -15.14 10.53
CA ILE A 251 -15.16 -15.59 9.96
C ILE A 251 -15.06 -15.68 8.44
N LEU A 252 -14.45 -14.70 7.77
CA LEU A 252 -14.23 -14.72 6.33
C LEU A 252 -13.31 -15.89 5.93
N GLU A 253 -12.16 -16.05 6.58
CA GLU A 253 -11.24 -17.16 6.30
C GLU A 253 -11.92 -18.54 6.41
N ILE A 254 -12.76 -18.73 7.42
CA ILE A 254 -13.50 -19.98 7.60
C ILE A 254 -14.62 -20.13 6.57
N SER A 255 -15.39 -19.08 6.32
CA SER A 255 -16.59 -19.14 5.47
C SER A 255 -16.24 -19.27 3.99
N LEU A 256 -15.24 -18.54 3.52
CA LEU A 256 -14.78 -18.57 2.13
C LEU A 256 -14.08 -19.91 1.80
N GLY A 257 -13.59 -20.63 2.81
CA GLY A 257 -13.02 -21.97 2.66
C GLY A 257 -14.06 -23.10 2.55
N LYS A 258 -15.35 -22.82 2.74
CA LYS A 258 -16.41 -23.87 2.73
C LYS A 258 -16.80 -24.24 1.29
N PRO A 259 -16.91 -25.55 0.96
CA PRO A 259 -17.35 -26.00 -0.36
C PRO A 259 -18.70 -25.43 -0.81
N GLU A 260 -19.63 -25.25 0.13
CA GLU A 260 -20.95 -24.67 -0.12
C GLU A 260 -20.87 -23.22 -0.61
N PHE A 261 -19.94 -22.43 -0.03
CA PHE A 261 -19.71 -21.05 -0.46
C PHE A 261 -19.14 -21.03 -1.87
N VAL A 262 -18.13 -21.88 -2.14
CA VAL A 262 -17.50 -22.02 -3.46
C VAL A 262 -18.49 -22.52 -4.52
N ALA A 263 -19.42 -23.40 -4.15
CA ALA A 263 -20.48 -23.87 -5.05
C ALA A 263 -21.48 -22.75 -5.38
N ARG A 264 -21.84 -21.90 -4.40
CA ARG A 264 -22.80 -20.79 -4.55
C ARG A 264 -22.33 -19.71 -5.52
N ILE A 265 -21.03 -19.48 -5.60
CA ILE A 265 -20.42 -18.45 -6.46
C ILE A 265 -20.09 -18.95 -7.88
N GLY A 266 -20.41 -20.21 -8.21
CA GLY A 266 -20.22 -20.76 -9.56
C GLY A 266 -18.75 -21.06 -9.87
N GLY A 267 -18.22 -22.16 -9.34
CA GLY A 267 -16.89 -22.65 -9.68
C GLY A 267 -16.76 -22.99 -11.17
N GLY A 268 -16.16 -22.10 -11.97
CA GLY A 268 -15.64 -22.43 -13.28
C GLY A 268 -14.55 -23.50 -13.14
N GLY A 269 -14.74 -24.65 -13.79
CA GLY A 269 -13.91 -25.83 -13.62
C GLY A 269 -12.40 -25.58 -13.78
N GLY A 270 -11.65 -25.76 -12.70
CA GLY A 270 -10.19 -25.64 -12.72
C GLY A 270 -9.53 -25.51 -11.35
N GLY A 271 -9.76 -26.45 -10.42
CA GLY A 271 -8.79 -26.80 -9.36
C GLY A 271 -8.22 -25.72 -8.42
N GLY A 272 -8.81 -24.53 -8.32
CA GLY A 272 -8.40 -23.45 -7.43
C GLY A 272 -9.55 -22.49 -7.16
N ALA A 273 -9.39 -21.59 -6.19
CA ALA A 273 -10.33 -20.55 -5.78
C ALA A 273 -10.58 -19.48 -6.88
N ALA A 274 -10.88 -19.89 -8.10
CA ALA A 274 -11.17 -19.03 -9.24
C ALA A 274 -12.53 -18.34 -9.00
N GLY A 275 -12.50 -17.01 -8.86
CA GLY A 275 -13.71 -16.17 -8.77
C GLY A 275 -13.96 -15.52 -7.41
N LEU A 276 -13.26 -15.95 -6.35
CA LEU A 276 -13.28 -15.26 -5.05
C LEU A 276 -12.33 -14.07 -5.07
N PRO A 277 -12.81 -12.85 -4.83
CA PRO A 277 -11.92 -11.72 -4.74
C PRO A 277 -11.12 -11.77 -3.42
N PRO A 278 -9.88 -11.26 -3.40
CA PRO A 278 -9.15 -11.04 -2.16
C PRO A 278 -9.84 -9.94 -1.34
N PHE A 279 -9.54 -9.90 -0.04
CA PHE A 279 -10.05 -8.88 0.86
C PHE A 279 -8.99 -8.43 1.86
N CYS A 280 -9.17 -7.24 2.42
CA CYS A 280 -8.43 -6.74 3.56
C CYS A 280 -9.43 -6.28 4.63
N ALA A 281 -9.29 -6.80 5.85
CA ALA A 281 -9.98 -6.28 7.03
C ALA A 281 -8.98 -5.48 7.86
N PHE A 282 -9.30 -4.25 8.22
CA PHE A 282 -8.37 -3.38 8.92
C PHE A 282 -9.06 -2.43 9.92
N ASN A 283 -8.28 -2.00 10.90
CA ASN A 283 -8.65 -0.98 11.87
C ASN A 283 -8.21 0.39 11.32
N GLY A 284 -9.16 1.28 11.00
CA GLY A 284 -8.89 2.64 10.53
C GLY A 284 -8.68 3.64 11.66
N GLY A 285 -8.37 3.18 12.87
CA GLY A 285 -8.16 3.99 14.08
C GLY A 285 -9.46 4.49 14.72
N ARG A 286 -10.52 4.72 13.93
CA ARG A 286 -11.84 5.16 14.39
C ARG A 286 -12.99 4.31 13.88
N ASP A 287 -12.75 3.51 12.85
CA ASP A 287 -13.69 2.63 12.17
C ASP A 287 -13.02 1.28 11.84
N VAL A 288 -13.82 0.32 11.39
CA VAL A 288 -13.33 -0.94 10.83
C VAL A 288 -13.94 -1.11 9.47
N PHE A 289 -13.13 -1.48 8.48
CA PHE A 289 -13.59 -1.79 7.13
C PHE A 289 -13.04 -3.12 6.65
N VAL A 290 -13.82 -3.78 5.80
CA VAL A 290 -13.45 -4.89 4.95
C VAL A 290 -13.56 -4.40 3.52
N ASP A 291 -12.41 -4.23 2.85
CA ASP A 291 -12.32 -3.83 1.46
C ASP A 291 -12.10 -5.04 0.56
N ILE A 292 -12.68 -5.03 -0.64
CA ILE A 292 -12.33 -5.96 -1.69
C ILE A 292 -11.00 -5.52 -2.32
N GLY A 293 -10.04 -6.42 -2.38
CA GLY A 293 -8.66 -6.12 -2.72
C GLY A 293 -7.77 -5.99 -1.50
N ASP A 294 -6.50 -5.74 -1.75
CA ASP A 294 -5.56 -5.29 -0.73
C ASP A 294 -4.55 -4.29 -1.34
N LYS A 295 -3.70 -3.64 -0.54
CA LYS A 295 -2.65 -2.72 -1.04
C LYS A 295 -1.74 -3.31 -2.12
N SER A 296 -1.53 -4.63 -2.17
CA SER A 296 -0.74 -5.24 -3.26
C SER A 296 -1.42 -5.08 -4.62
N TRP A 297 -2.75 -5.13 -4.65
CA TRP A 297 -3.54 -4.84 -5.85
C TRP A 297 -3.47 -3.37 -6.22
N GLY A 298 -3.56 -2.47 -5.24
CA GLY A 298 -3.40 -1.03 -5.48
C GLY A 298 -2.05 -0.67 -6.09
N VAL A 299 -0.97 -1.25 -5.55
CA VAL A 299 0.38 -1.09 -6.11
C VAL A 299 0.48 -1.71 -7.51
N SER A 300 -0.12 -2.88 -7.74
CA SER A 300 -0.14 -3.53 -9.06
C SER A 300 -0.88 -2.71 -10.12
N VAL A 301 -1.99 -2.05 -9.74
CA VAL A 301 -2.68 -1.11 -10.63
C VAL A 301 -1.76 0.06 -10.96
N CYS A 302 -1.08 0.67 -9.99
CA CYS A 302 -0.11 1.74 -10.26
C CYS A 302 1.01 1.27 -11.21
N GLN A 303 1.52 0.05 -11.03
CA GLN A 303 2.54 -0.56 -11.90
C GLN A 303 2.05 -0.72 -13.33
N ARG A 304 0.81 -1.17 -13.55
CA ARG A 304 0.20 -1.31 -14.88
C ARG A 304 -0.14 0.04 -15.50
N TRP A 305 -0.76 0.92 -14.73
CA TRP A 305 -1.18 2.26 -15.17
C TRP A 305 -0.01 3.06 -15.73
N PHE A 306 1.09 3.13 -14.98
CA PHE A 306 2.30 3.83 -15.43
C PHE A 306 3.22 2.99 -16.33
N GLY A 307 2.93 1.70 -16.48
CA GLY A 307 3.64 0.77 -17.35
C GLY A 307 3.13 0.75 -18.79
N GLY A 308 2.12 1.57 -19.13
CA GLY A 308 1.60 1.69 -20.50
C GLY A 308 0.28 0.94 -20.78
N GLY A 309 -0.37 0.40 -19.74
CA GLY A 309 -1.73 -0.16 -19.85
C GLY A 309 -1.77 -1.60 -20.37
N ASP A 310 -2.73 -1.91 -21.25
CA ASP A 310 -3.02 -3.29 -21.68
C ASP A 310 -1.99 -3.87 -22.67
N ASP A 311 -1.31 -3.01 -23.43
CA ASP A 311 -0.40 -3.39 -24.51
C ASP A 311 1.09 -3.35 -24.13
N GLU A 312 1.41 -2.85 -22.93
CA GLU A 312 2.78 -2.73 -22.44
C GLU A 312 2.98 -3.49 -21.10
N MET A 313 4.24 -3.84 -20.81
CA MET A 313 4.57 -4.56 -19.58
C MET A 313 4.49 -3.64 -18.36
N PRO A 314 3.80 -4.05 -17.27
CA PRO A 314 3.76 -3.30 -16.03
C PRO A 314 5.17 -2.96 -15.50
N ILE A 315 5.29 -1.84 -14.78
CA ILE A 315 6.53 -1.52 -14.05
C ILE A 315 6.80 -2.65 -13.07
N SER A 316 7.92 -3.35 -13.23
CA SER A 316 8.25 -4.51 -12.41
C SER A 316 8.61 -4.12 -10.97
N GLY A 317 8.53 -5.10 -10.07
CA GLY A 317 8.75 -4.91 -8.63
C GLY A 317 10.16 -4.45 -8.25
N ASP A 318 11.16 -4.71 -9.10
CA ASP A 318 12.55 -4.24 -8.94
C ASP A 318 12.73 -2.76 -9.33
N HIS A 319 11.75 -2.18 -10.02
CA HIS A 319 11.64 -0.76 -10.34
C HIS A 319 10.58 -0.03 -9.51
N THR A 320 9.99 -0.72 -8.53
CA THR A 320 8.90 -0.20 -7.69
C THR A 320 9.30 -0.22 -6.23
N LEU A 321 9.20 0.94 -5.56
CA LEU A 321 9.34 1.07 -4.11
C LEU A 321 8.00 1.47 -3.50
N HIS A 322 7.46 0.64 -2.61
CA HIS A 322 6.36 1.01 -1.72
C HIS A 322 6.90 1.52 -0.38
N VAL A 323 6.33 2.59 0.16
CA VAL A 323 6.64 3.14 1.48
C VAL A 323 5.36 3.11 2.30
N GLY A 324 5.37 2.41 3.43
CA GLY A 324 4.19 2.23 4.27
C GLY A 324 4.54 1.72 5.67
N ASP A 325 3.56 1.77 6.57
CA ASP A 325 3.72 1.31 7.96
C ASP A 325 3.14 -0.10 8.18
N GLN A 326 3.97 -1.03 8.64
CA GLN A 326 3.54 -2.39 8.98
C GLN A 326 3.31 -2.60 10.49
N PHE A 327 3.44 -1.57 11.34
CA PHE A 327 3.15 -1.65 12.78
C PHE A 327 1.66 -1.59 13.09
N LEU A 328 0.87 -0.87 12.30
CA LEU A 328 -0.50 -0.46 12.67
C LEU A 328 -1.64 -1.38 12.23
N SER A 329 -1.44 -2.68 12.01
CA SER A 329 -2.59 -3.54 11.71
C SER A 329 -2.46 -4.98 12.18
N ALA A 330 -3.37 -5.39 13.09
CA ALA A 330 -4.03 -6.68 12.90
C ALA A 330 -4.71 -6.62 11.52
N GLY A 331 -4.28 -7.47 10.58
CA GLY A 331 -4.68 -7.40 9.17
C GLY A 331 -3.55 -7.09 8.19
N SER A 332 -2.43 -6.51 8.65
CA SER A 332 -1.17 -6.35 7.90
C SER A 332 -1.34 -5.76 6.49
N ASN A 333 -1.92 -4.57 6.38
CA ASN A 333 -2.28 -3.98 5.08
C ASN A 333 -1.05 -3.71 4.19
N ASP A 334 -0.07 -2.95 4.69
CA ASP A 334 1.16 -2.60 3.95
C ASP A 334 2.10 -3.78 3.72
N PHE A 335 2.00 -4.81 4.57
CA PHE A 335 2.77 -6.04 4.43
C PHE A 335 2.46 -6.75 3.10
N LYS A 336 1.23 -6.62 2.57
CA LYS A 336 0.85 -7.24 1.29
C LYS A 336 1.60 -6.63 0.11
N ALA A 337 1.91 -5.33 0.15
CA ALA A 337 2.61 -4.64 -0.95
C ALA A 337 3.99 -5.28 -1.27
N ARG A 338 4.64 -5.91 -0.30
CA ARG A 338 5.93 -6.63 -0.49
C ARG A 338 5.83 -7.82 -1.45
N ALA A 339 4.61 -8.27 -1.78
CA ALA A 339 4.39 -9.35 -2.72
C ALA A 339 4.58 -8.92 -4.18
N VAL A 340 4.53 -7.61 -4.47
CA VAL A 340 4.51 -7.06 -5.84
C VAL A 340 5.60 -6.01 -6.11
N GLY A 341 6.26 -5.48 -5.07
CA GLY A 341 7.39 -4.57 -5.21
C GLY A 341 8.30 -4.56 -4.00
N THR A 342 9.45 -3.87 -4.12
CA THR A 342 10.26 -3.53 -2.94
C THR A 342 9.44 -2.66 -1.98
N THR A 343 9.63 -2.82 -0.68
CA THR A 343 8.84 -2.13 0.35
C THR A 343 9.73 -1.65 1.49
N ALA A 344 9.73 -0.36 1.75
CA ALA A 344 10.33 0.20 2.96
C ALA A 344 9.28 0.33 4.06
N TRP A 345 9.65 -0.16 5.25
CA TRP A 345 8.79 -0.11 6.42
C TRP A 345 9.18 1.07 7.31
N ILE A 346 8.30 2.06 7.38
CA ILE A 346 8.42 3.26 8.20
C ILE A 346 7.53 3.18 9.45
N ALA A 347 7.85 3.94 10.49
CA ALA A 347 7.06 3.99 11.72
C ALA A 347 6.31 5.30 11.93
N ASN A 348 6.61 6.33 11.14
CA ASN A 348 6.03 7.67 11.23
C ASN A 348 6.46 8.52 10.02
N PRO A 349 5.82 9.69 9.79
CA PRO A 349 6.15 10.57 8.67
C PRO A 349 7.59 11.11 8.65
N SER A 350 8.25 11.28 9.80
CA SER A 350 9.65 11.74 9.85
C SER A 350 10.60 10.71 9.24
N GLU A 351 10.35 9.41 9.47
CA GLU A 351 11.13 8.35 8.81
C GLU A 351 10.92 8.34 7.29
N THR A 352 9.75 8.73 6.78
CA THR A 352 9.53 8.91 5.34
C THR A 352 10.42 10.02 4.77
N VAL A 353 10.58 11.13 5.50
CA VAL A 353 11.48 12.23 5.08
C VAL A 353 12.94 11.73 5.05
N GLU A 354 13.41 11.08 6.11
CA GLU A 354 14.76 10.52 6.17
C GLU A 354 15.01 9.52 5.03
N LEU A 355 14.03 8.66 4.75
CA LEU A 355 14.08 7.69 3.67
C LEU A 355 14.18 8.36 2.30
N LEU A 356 13.41 9.41 2.06
CA LEU A 356 13.44 10.14 0.79
C LEU A 356 14.74 10.94 0.62
N ASP A 357 15.32 11.44 1.70
CA ASP A 357 16.64 12.09 1.70
C ASP A 357 17.74 11.07 1.37
N GLU A 358 17.69 9.85 1.94
CA GLU A 358 18.60 8.75 1.57
C GLU A 358 18.41 8.30 0.12
N LEU A 359 17.16 8.19 -0.33
CA LEU A 359 16.84 7.83 -1.71
C LEU A 359 17.43 8.86 -2.68
N ALA A 360 17.30 10.16 -2.39
CA ALA A 360 17.88 11.22 -3.20
C ALA A 360 19.42 11.10 -3.28
N GLU A 361 20.09 10.83 -2.15
CA GLU A 361 21.54 10.60 -2.08
C GLU A 361 21.96 9.44 -3.00
N PHE A 362 21.21 8.33 -3.00
CA PHE A 362 21.50 7.16 -3.83
C PHE A 362 21.15 7.33 -5.30
N MET A 363 20.15 8.15 -5.64
CA MET A 363 19.83 8.46 -7.04
C MET A 363 20.87 9.38 -7.69
N GLU A 364 21.56 10.20 -6.89
CA GLU A 364 22.59 11.15 -7.35
C GLU A 364 23.98 10.52 -7.40
N LYS A 365 24.29 9.65 -6.46
CA LYS A 365 25.55 8.88 -6.48
C LYS A 365 25.44 7.77 -7.52
N LYS A 366 26.33 7.77 -8.51
CA LYS A 366 26.66 6.53 -9.23
C LYS A 366 27.28 5.59 -8.19
N ILE A 367 26.46 4.74 -7.57
CA ILE A 367 26.93 3.69 -6.68
C ILE A 367 27.77 2.75 -7.57
N ALA A 368 29.09 2.86 -7.42
CA ALA A 368 30.09 2.17 -8.23
C ALA A 368 30.18 0.68 -7.90
#